data_AF-A0A7I4Z044-F1
#
_entry.id   AF-A0A7I4Z044-F1
#
_cell.length_a   1.000
_cell.length_b   1.000
_cell.length_c   1.000
_cell.angle_alpha   90.00
_cell.angle_beta   90.00
_cell.angle_gamma   90.00
#
_symmetry.space_group_name_H-M   'P 1'
#
loop_
_entity.id
_entity.type
_entity.pdbx_description
1 polymer ?
#
loop_
_entity_poly.entity_id
_entity_poly.type
_entity_poly.pdbx_seq_one_letter_code
_entity_poly.pdbx_strand_id
1 'polypeptide(L)'
;MKNCTAPGPDRIKPEHLKSIPPVIIKTLAKLFTRRYYRPICLLSVIYKLFTRVILNRIGRILDEGQPCEQAGFRRGFSTIDHIHTLTRLIGVSREHKMPLCLTFIDLKKAFDTVETEAVIEALGNQGVPTQYMRMRRELYDNFTTRISPFHKEVIVNVKRSVRQGDTISPKLFSECWPSLIVLVERPA
;
A
#
# COMPACT_ATOMS: atom_id res chain seq x y z
N MET A 1 13.08 -18.90 -4.65
CA MET A 1 11.84 -18.09 -4.52
C MET A 1 11.26 -18.34 -3.13
N LYS A 2 11.06 -17.32 -2.28
CA LYS A 2 10.66 -17.45 -0.86
C LYS A 2 9.26 -16.89 -0.55
N ASN A 3 8.39 -16.72 -1.54
CA ASN A 3 7.03 -16.22 -1.32
C ASN A 3 6.01 -17.26 -1.80
N CYS A 4 5.35 -17.92 -0.85
CA CYS A 4 4.21 -18.80 -1.09
C CYS A 4 2.92 -17.97 -1.09
N THR A 5 2.50 -17.46 -2.25
CA THR A 5 1.20 -16.79 -2.41
C THR A 5 0.06 -17.78 -2.65
N ALA A 6 -1.13 -17.48 -2.14
CA ALA A 6 -2.32 -18.32 -2.27
C ALA A 6 -2.71 -18.57 -3.74
N PRO A 7 -3.17 -19.80 -4.09
CA PRO A 7 -3.81 -20.10 -5.37
C PRO A 7 -5.17 -19.40 -5.51
N GLY A 8 -5.71 -19.38 -6.74
CA GLY A 8 -6.94 -18.70 -7.14
C GLY A 8 -8.23 -19.25 -6.51
N PRO A 9 -9.42 -18.77 -6.94
CA PRO A 9 -10.66 -18.94 -6.17
C PRO A 9 -11.27 -20.34 -6.33
N ASP A 10 -10.93 -21.24 -5.40
CA ASP A 10 -11.27 -22.68 -5.42
C ASP A 10 -12.58 -23.04 -4.67
N ARG A 11 -13.71 -22.44 -5.09
CA ARG A 11 -15.08 -23.02 -5.01
C ARG A 11 -15.65 -23.42 -3.63
N ILE A 12 -15.95 -22.44 -2.77
CA ILE A 12 -16.90 -22.63 -1.65
C ILE A 12 -18.33 -22.32 -2.14
N LYS A 13 -19.29 -23.24 -1.89
CA LYS A 13 -20.68 -23.12 -2.35
C LYS A 13 -21.61 -22.45 -1.32
N PRO A 14 -22.60 -21.63 -1.75
CA PRO A 14 -23.50 -20.87 -0.86
C PRO A 14 -24.44 -21.70 0.03
N GLU A 15 -24.60 -22.98 -0.27
CA GLU A 15 -25.51 -23.92 0.41
C GLU A 15 -25.12 -24.22 1.87
N HIS A 16 -23.88 -23.92 2.28
CA HIS A 16 -23.40 -24.04 3.67
C HIS A 16 -23.80 -22.88 4.59
N LEU A 17 -24.40 -21.81 4.08
CA LEU A 17 -24.69 -20.58 4.86
C LEU A 17 -26.09 -20.57 5.51
N LYS A 18 -26.91 -21.61 5.31
CA LYS A 18 -28.33 -21.64 5.75
C LYS A 18 -28.54 -21.94 7.25
N SER A 19 -27.53 -22.40 7.97
CA SER A 19 -27.64 -22.78 9.41
C SER A 19 -27.09 -21.73 10.38
N ILE A 20 -26.78 -20.53 9.92
CA ILE A 20 -25.98 -19.56 10.68
C ILE A 20 -26.86 -18.59 11.49
N PRO A 21 -26.62 -18.43 12.82
CA PRO A 21 -27.37 -17.51 13.69
C PRO A 21 -27.41 -16.05 13.18
N PRO A 22 -28.49 -15.29 13.43
CA PRO A 22 -28.65 -13.90 12.95
C PRO A 22 -27.55 -12.92 13.36
N VAL A 23 -26.92 -13.15 14.53
CA VAL A 23 -25.74 -12.39 14.99
C VAL A 23 -24.55 -12.60 14.07
N ILE A 24 -24.33 -13.85 13.62
CA ILE A 24 -23.28 -14.16 12.66
C ILE A 24 -23.67 -13.65 11.28
N ILE A 25 -24.95 -13.64 10.89
CA ILE A 25 -25.41 -13.01 9.64
C ILE A 25 -25.14 -11.49 9.65
N LYS A 26 -25.39 -10.77 10.75
CA LYS A 26 -25.04 -9.34 10.87
C LYS A 26 -23.53 -9.12 10.80
N THR A 27 -22.73 -9.96 11.46
CA THR A 27 -21.27 -9.90 11.40
C THR A 27 -20.75 -10.23 9.99
N LEU A 28 -21.31 -11.24 9.33
CA LEU A 28 -21.02 -11.61 7.95
C LEU A 28 -21.46 -10.51 6.98
N ALA A 29 -22.65 -9.92 7.12
CA ALA A 29 -23.10 -8.80 6.30
C ALA A 29 -22.22 -7.55 6.47
N LYS A 30 -21.74 -7.30 7.70
CA LYS A 30 -20.76 -6.26 8.00
C LYS A 30 -19.40 -6.58 7.36
N LEU A 31 -18.96 -7.84 7.40
CA LEU A 31 -17.80 -8.32 6.67
C LEU A 31 -18.00 -8.10 5.17
N PHE A 32 -19.17 -8.44 4.60
CA PHE A 32 -19.52 -8.30 3.19
C PHE A 32 -19.66 -6.86 2.68
N THR A 33 -19.57 -5.86 3.57
CA THR A 33 -19.62 -4.44 3.20
C THR A 33 -18.25 -3.99 2.70
N ARG A 34 -18.16 -3.44 1.47
CA ARG A 34 -16.94 -2.90 0.79
C ARG A 34 -16.05 -1.96 1.63
N ARG A 35 -16.55 -1.46 2.76
CA ARG A 35 -15.82 -0.62 3.71
C ARG A 35 -14.81 -1.40 4.55
N TYR A 36 -14.99 -2.69 4.77
CA TYR A 36 -14.16 -3.50 5.68
C TYR A 36 -13.26 -4.53 4.98
N TYR A 37 -13.43 -4.72 3.67
CA TYR A 37 -12.50 -5.53 2.89
C TYR A 37 -11.31 -4.73 2.39
N ARG A 38 -10.16 -5.38 2.48
CA ARG A 38 -8.92 -4.95 1.83
C ARG A 38 -8.79 -5.72 0.50
N PRO A 39 -9.09 -5.09 -0.66
CA PRO A 39 -9.01 -5.77 -1.94
C PRO A 39 -7.54 -6.14 -2.23
N ILE A 40 -7.32 -7.36 -2.70
CA ILE A 40 -6.01 -7.82 -3.18
C ILE A 40 -6.16 -8.08 -4.68
N CYS A 41 -5.28 -7.47 -5.47
CA CYS A 41 -5.18 -7.72 -6.90
C CYS A 41 -4.43 -9.02 -7.13
N LEU A 42 -5.11 -10.01 -7.70
CA LEU A 42 -4.48 -11.24 -8.19
C LEU A 42 -3.87 -10.97 -9.57
N LEU A 43 -2.55 -10.80 -9.60
CA LEU A 43 -1.80 -10.41 -10.79
C LEU A 43 -1.10 -11.62 -11.41
N SER A 44 -0.91 -11.59 -12.73
CA SER A 44 -0.20 -12.67 -13.44
C SER A 44 1.24 -12.81 -12.93
N VAL A 45 1.77 -14.03 -12.99
CA VAL A 45 3.16 -14.31 -12.55
C VAL A 45 4.15 -13.54 -13.41
N ILE A 46 3.94 -13.49 -14.73
CA ILE A 46 4.76 -12.73 -15.67
C ILE A 46 4.77 -11.24 -15.31
N TYR A 47 3.60 -10.67 -15.00
CA TYR A 47 3.50 -9.28 -14.57
C TYR A 47 4.30 -9.04 -13.27
N LYS A 48 4.13 -9.90 -12.25
CA LYS A 48 4.86 -9.77 -10.98
C LYS A 48 6.37 -9.92 -11.16
N LEU A 49 6.81 -10.77 -12.08
CA LEU A 49 8.22 -10.92 -12.43
C LEU A 49 8.75 -9.64 -13.08
N PHE A 50 8.01 -9.10 -14.06
CA PHE A 50 8.37 -7.87 -14.76
C PHE A 50 8.49 -6.68 -13.78
N THR A 51 7.48 -6.47 -12.93
CA THR A 51 7.51 -5.40 -11.94
C THR A 51 8.60 -5.59 -10.88
N ARG A 52 8.93 -6.84 -10.53
CA ARG A 52 10.07 -7.14 -9.67
C ARG A 52 11.41 -6.76 -10.32
N VAL A 53 11.58 -7.02 -11.62
CA VAL A 53 12.79 -6.61 -12.35
C VAL A 53 12.91 -5.10 -12.37
N ILE A 54 11.82 -4.37 -12.63
CA ILE A 54 11.81 -2.90 -12.57
C ILE A 54 12.22 -2.44 -11.17
N LEU A 55 11.57 -2.96 -10.12
CA LEU A 55 11.86 -2.61 -8.74
C LEU A 55 13.34 -2.82 -8.39
N ASN A 56 13.95 -3.92 -8.85
CA ASN A 56 15.36 -4.18 -8.58
C ASN A 56 16.29 -3.18 -9.28
N ARG A 57 15.89 -2.62 -10.43
CA ARG A 57 16.69 -1.63 -11.18
C ARG A 57 16.59 -0.23 -10.58
N ILE A 58 15.40 0.19 -10.16
CA ILE A 58 15.18 1.54 -9.63
C ILE A 58 15.27 1.59 -8.10
N GLY A 59 15.27 0.45 -7.42
CA GLY A 59 15.12 0.36 -5.96
C GLY A 59 16.15 1.16 -5.17
N ARG A 60 17.41 1.24 -5.65
CA ARG A 60 18.44 2.05 -5.01
C ARG A 60 18.12 3.54 -5.08
N ILE A 61 17.72 4.03 -6.26
CA ILE A 61 17.32 5.43 -6.48
C ILE A 61 16.16 5.78 -5.54
N LEU A 62 15.19 4.87 -5.44
CA LEU A 62 14.03 5.04 -4.55
C LEU A 62 14.42 4.99 -3.06
N ASP A 63 15.37 4.15 -2.66
CA ASP A 63 15.87 4.13 -1.28
C ASP A 63 16.68 5.38 -0.92
N GLU A 64 17.43 5.95 -1.87
CA GLU A 64 18.23 7.16 -1.70
C GLU A 64 17.37 8.44 -1.69
N GLY A 65 16.27 8.46 -2.44
CA GLY A 65 15.32 9.57 -2.50
C GLY A 65 14.36 9.67 -1.30
N GLN A 66 14.47 8.77 -0.32
CA GLN A 66 13.61 8.73 0.86
C GLN A 66 14.23 9.42 2.07
N PRO A 67 13.46 10.24 2.82
CA PRO A 67 13.91 10.82 4.08
C PRO A 67 14.32 9.73 5.07
N CYS A 68 15.22 10.06 6.00
CA CYS A 68 15.75 9.07 6.95
C CYS A 68 14.69 8.60 7.96
N GLU A 69 13.65 9.40 8.18
CA GLU A 69 12.47 9.12 9.01
C GLU A 69 11.52 8.10 8.37
N GLN A 70 11.64 7.82 7.05
CA GLN A 70 10.84 6.81 6.38
C GLN A 70 11.53 5.45 6.40
N ALA A 71 11.15 4.61 7.38
CA ALA A 71 11.55 3.19 7.44
C ALA A 71 10.64 2.26 6.60
N GLY A 72 9.44 2.72 6.22
CA GLY A 72 8.43 1.89 5.57
C GLY A 72 8.88 1.36 4.21
N PHE A 73 8.89 0.03 4.04
CA PHE A 73 9.27 -0.66 2.79
C PHE A 73 10.68 -0.30 2.28
N ARG A 74 11.60 0.07 3.19
CA ARG A 74 12.99 0.40 2.90
C ARG A 74 13.92 -0.70 3.39
N ARG A 75 14.92 -1.07 2.58
CA ARG A 75 15.87 -2.11 2.97
C ARG A 75 16.76 -1.62 4.11
N GLY A 76 16.93 -2.44 5.14
CA GLY A 76 17.80 -2.14 6.28
C GLY A 76 17.15 -1.30 7.37
N PHE A 77 15.87 -0.98 7.24
CA PHE A 77 15.09 -0.26 8.24
C PHE A 77 13.96 -1.14 8.79
N SER A 78 13.58 -0.91 10.04
CA SER A 78 12.56 -1.67 10.75
C SER A 78 11.69 -0.78 11.61
N THR A 79 10.50 -1.27 11.96
CA THR A 79 9.65 -0.64 12.98
C THR A 79 10.34 -0.57 14.34
N ILE A 80 11.32 -1.43 14.60
CA ILE A 80 12.14 -1.42 15.81
C ILE A 80 12.91 -0.09 15.95
N ASP A 81 13.44 0.44 14.85
CA ASP A 81 14.20 1.70 14.85
C ASP A 81 13.32 2.88 15.28
N HIS A 82 12.08 2.91 14.79
CA HIS A 82 11.08 3.91 15.17
C HIS A 82 10.61 3.75 16.62
N ILE A 83 10.38 2.51 17.09
CA ILE A 83 10.01 2.25 18.48
C ILE A 83 11.13 2.71 19.43
N HIS A 84 12.39 2.43 19.07
CA HIS A 84 13.54 2.87 19.86
C HIS A 84 13.60 4.41 19.93
N THR A 85 13.44 5.08 18.78
CA THR A 85 13.43 6.54 18.68
C THR A 85 12.31 7.16 19.53
N LEU A 86 11.08 6.65 19.43
CA LEU A 86 9.95 7.12 20.23
C LEU A 86 10.16 6.90 21.72
N THR A 87 10.69 5.74 22.11
CA THR A 87 10.97 5.41 23.52
C THR A 87 12.01 6.37 24.09
N ARG A 88 13.05 6.70 23.31
CA ARG A 88 14.08 7.67 23.69
C ARG A 88 13.50 9.08 23.84
N LEU A 89 12.68 9.54 22.90
CA LEU A 89 12.01 10.84 22.96
C LEU A 89 11.14 10.98 24.21
N ILE A 90 10.35 9.94 24.53
CA ILE A 90 9.53 9.90 25.76
C ILE A 90 10.41 9.95 27.02
N GLY A 91 11.53 9.22 27.03
CA GLY A 91 12.48 9.22 28.14
C GLY A 91 13.07 10.61 28.41
N VAL A 92 13.60 11.26 27.37
CA VAL A 92 14.21 12.60 27.45
C VAL A 92 13.18 13.66 27.86
N SER A 93 11.97 13.63 27.29
CA SER A 93 10.90 14.54 27.67
C SER A 93 10.54 14.43 29.16
N ARG A 94 10.48 13.21 29.71
CA ARG A 94 10.23 12.97 31.14
C ARG A 94 11.37 13.48 32.02
N GLU A 95 12.61 13.22 31.63
CA GLU A 95 13.81 13.66 32.35
C GLU A 95 13.87 15.19 32.46
N HIS A 96 13.65 15.89 31.36
CA HIS A 96 13.70 17.35 31.30
C HIS A 96 12.37 18.04 31.65
N LYS A 97 11.34 17.29 32.05
CA LYS A 97 9.98 17.79 32.34
C LYS A 97 9.40 18.64 31.21
N MET A 98 9.74 18.30 29.96
CA MET A 98 9.25 18.99 28.77
C MET A 98 7.92 18.37 28.33
N PRO A 99 6.89 19.16 27.99
CA PRO A 99 5.66 18.63 27.43
C PRO A 99 5.93 17.96 26.07
N LEU A 100 5.46 16.73 25.89
CA LEU A 100 5.56 15.97 24.65
C LEU A 100 4.15 15.55 24.19
N CYS A 101 3.83 15.87 22.95
CA CYS A 101 2.62 15.40 22.28
C CYS A 101 3.01 14.41 21.16
N LEU A 102 2.38 13.23 21.14
CA LEU A 102 2.54 12.24 20.09
C LEU A 102 1.24 12.13 19.31
N THR A 103 1.30 12.36 18.00
CA THR A 103 0.15 12.26 17.10
C THR A 103 0.33 11.08 16.16
N PHE A 104 -0.64 10.17 16.14
CA PHE A 104 -0.64 9.00 15.26
C PHE A 104 -1.66 9.21 14.14
N ILE A 105 -1.20 9.17 12.89
CA ILE A 105 -2.03 9.36 11.70
C ILE A 105 -2.10 8.05 10.93
N ASP A 106 -3.31 7.50 10.78
CA ASP A 106 -3.55 6.33 9.93
C ASP A 106 -4.36 6.73 8.68
N LEU A 107 -3.86 6.33 7.51
CA LEU A 107 -4.46 6.69 6.24
C LEU A 107 -5.52 5.66 5.82
N LYS A 108 -6.77 6.10 5.74
CA LYS A 108 -7.88 5.26 5.30
C LYS A 108 -7.68 4.77 3.87
N LYS A 109 -7.55 3.45 3.70
CA LYS A 109 -7.38 2.78 2.40
C LYS A 109 -6.20 3.33 1.59
N ALA A 110 -5.07 3.54 2.25
CA ALA A 110 -3.91 4.23 1.70
C ALA A 110 -3.51 3.81 0.27
N PHE A 111 -3.45 2.49 -0.01
CA PHE A 111 -3.11 1.98 -1.34
C PHE A 111 -4.20 2.23 -2.41
N ASP A 112 -5.48 2.26 -2.01
CA ASP A 112 -6.61 2.49 -2.93
C ASP A 112 -6.79 3.98 -3.26
N THR A 113 -6.26 4.87 -2.43
CA THR A 113 -6.49 6.32 -2.50
C THR A 113 -5.37 7.08 -3.21
N VAL A 114 -4.23 6.44 -3.49
CA VAL A 114 -3.12 7.11 -4.16
C VAL A 114 -3.48 7.44 -5.61
N GLU A 115 -3.34 8.72 -5.97
CA GLU A 115 -3.53 9.21 -7.32
C GLU A 115 -2.35 8.82 -8.22
N THR A 116 -2.64 8.39 -9.45
CA THR A 116 -1.62 7.89 -10.38
C THR A 116 -0.57 8.96 -10.72
N GLU A 117 -1.02 10.20 -10.92
CA GLU A 117 -0.13 11.32 -11.24
C GLU A 117 0.79 11.69 -10.08
N ALA A 118 0.30 11.64 -8.83
CA ALA A 118 1.13 11.91 -7.65
C ALA A 118 2.30 10.93 -7.54
N VAL A 119 2.12 9.67 -7.96
CA VAL A 119 3.23 8.70 -8.00
C VAL A 119 4.20 9.02 -9.12
N ILE A 120 3.72 9.44 -10.30
CA ILE A 120 4.61 9.81 -11.41
C ILE A 120 5.45 11.03 -11.05
N GLU A 121 4.84 12.04 -10.44
CA GLU A 121 5.52 13.24 -9.97
C GLU A 121 6.58 12.90 -8.92
N ALA A 122 6.23 12.07 -7.93
CA ALA A 122 7.18 11.60 -6.91
C ALA A 122 8.39 10.87 -7.51
N LEU A 123 8.16 9.98 -8.49
CA LEU A 123 9.24 9.29 -9.21
C LEU A 123 10.13 10.26 -9.99
N GLY A 124 9.54 11.28 -10.62
CA GLY A 124 10.28 12.32 -11.33
C GLY A 124 11.16 13.13 -10.39
N ASN A 125 10.63 13.55 -9.24
CA ASN A 125 11.36 14.33 -8.23
C ASN A 125 12.56 13.56 -7.64
N GLN A 126 12.50 12.23 -7.62
CA GLN A 126 13.60 11.37 -7.15
C GLN A 126 14.59 11.00 -8.26
N GLY A 127 14.44 11.54 -9.47
CA GLY A 127 15.37 11.29 -10.58
C GLY A 127 15.21 9.91 -11.22
N VAL A 128 14.05 9.26 -11.08
CA VAL A 128 13.79 8.00 -11.78
C VAL A 128 13.76 8.24 -13.30
N PRO A 129 14.46 7.44 -14.11
CA PRO A 129 14.48 7.65 -15.56
C PRO A 129 13.09 7.60 -16.19
N THR A 130 12.84 8.49 -17.14
CA THR A 130 11.54 8.68 -17.83
C THR A 130 10.98 7.41 -18.47
N GLN A 131 11.87 6.51 -18.91
CA GLN A 131 11.51 5.19 -19.45
C GLN A 131 10.68 4.36 -18.45
N TYR A 132 11.06 4.36 -17.16
CA TYR A 132 10.32 3.61 -16.13
C TYR A 132 8.99 4.27 -15.78
N MET A 133 8.94 5.60 -15.79
CA MET A 133 7.69 6.35 -15.58
C MET A 133 6.70 6.10 -16.72
N ARG A 134 7.19 6.08 -17.97
CA ARG A 134 6.37 5.74 -19.15
C ARG A 134 5.86 4.30 -19.10
N MET A 135 6.73 3.33 -18.83
CA MET A 135 6.31 1.92 -18.68
C MET A 135 5.23 1.79 -17.60
N ARG A 136 5.36 2.51 -16.48
CA ARG A 136 4.32 2.52 -15.44
C ARG A 136 3.00 3.08 -15.96
N ARG A 137 3.00 4.21 -16.68
CA ARG A 137 1.78 4.77 -17.28
C ARG A 137 1.10 3.75 -18.18
N GLU A 138 1.85 3.10 -19.06
CA GLU A 138 1.34 2.04 -19.95
C GLU A 138 0.79 0.84 -19.17
N LEU A 139 1.44 0.43 -18.07
CA LEU A 139 0.95 -0.67 -17.22
C LEU A 139 -0.36 -0.34 -16.49
N TYR A 140 -0.63 0.92 -16.20
CA TYR A 140 -1.79 1.39 -15.44
C TYR A 140 -2.89 1.98 -16.32
N ASP A 141 -2.61 2.22 -17.60
CA ASP A 141 -3.59 2.76 -18.55
C ASP A 141 -4.76 1.77 -18.77
N ASN A 142 -5.97 2.32 -18.81
CA ASN A 142 -7.23 1.59 -19.00
C ASN A 142 -7.38 0.30 -18.17
N PHE A 143 -6.77 0.26 -16.98
CA PHE A 143 -6.77 -0.93 -16.15
C PHE A 143 -8.16 -1.19 -15.54
N THR A 144 -8.66 -2.40 -15.75
CA THR A 144 -9.89 -2.88 -15.13
C THR A 144 -9.58 -3.99 -14.12
N THR A 145 -10.32 -3.98 -13.00
CA THR A 145 -10.33 -5.06 -12.04
C THR A 145 -11.67 -5.78 -12.11
N ARG A 146 -11.61 -7.10 -12.22
CA ARG A 146 -12.78 -7.98 -12.17
C ARG A 146 -13.00 -8.44 -10.73
N ILE A 147 -14.21 -8.21 -10.22
CA ILE A 147 -14.66 -8.71 -8.92
C ILE A 147 -15.84 -9.63 -9.18
N SER A 148 -15.81 -10.85 -8.65
CA SER A 148 -16.89 -11.83 -8.84
C SER A 148 -17.52 -12.26 -7.51
N PRO A 149 -18.30 -11.40 -6.84
CA PRO A 149 -19.09 -11.84 -5.69
C PRO A 149 -20.18 -12.81 -6.14
N PHE A 150 -20.22 -14.02 -5.55
CA PHE A 150 -21.30 -15.00 -5.75
C PHE A 150 -21.63 -15.29 -7.23
N HIS A 151 -20.60 -15.44 -8.08
CA HIS A 151 -20.71 -15.70 -9.52
C HIS A 151 -21.33 -14.58 -10.37
N LYS A 152 -21.47 -13.36 -9.83
CA LYS A 152 -21.81 -12.18 -10.63
C LYS A 152 -20.54 -11.37 -10.91
N GLU A 153 -20.17 -11.26 -12.17
CA GLU A 153 -19.00 -10.50 -12.57
C GLU A 153 -19.30 -8.99 -12.56
N VAL A 154 -18.44 -8.23 -11.87
CA VAL A 154 -18.43 -6.77 -11.90
C VAL A 154 -17.06 -6.33 -12.38
N ILE A 155 -17.03 -5.60 -13.50
CA ILE A 155 -15.82 -4.99 -14.04
C ILE A 155 -15.76 -3.56 -13.52
N VAL A 156 -14.66 -3.22 -12.86
CA VAL A 156 -14.41 -1.88 -12.30
C VAL A 156 -13.23 -1.27 -13.02
N ASN A 157 -13.43 -0.10 -13.63
CA ASN A 157 -12.32 0.70 -14.13
C ASN A 157 -11.59 1.37 -12.95
N VAL A 158 -10.30 1.10 -12.83
CA VAL A 158 -9.46 1.57 -11.72
C VAL A 158 -8.73 2.83 -12.15
N LYS A 159 -9.22 3.98 -11.67
CA LYS A 159 -8.65 5.30 -12.00
C LYS A 159 -7.50 5.72 -11.09
N ARG A 160 -7.49 5.21 -9.87
CA ARG A 160 -6.51 5.49 -8.82
C ARG A 160 -6.25 4.23 -8.01
N SER A 161 -5.08 4.15 -7.41
CA SER A 161 -4.55 3.08 -6.54
C SER A 161 -3.18 2.62 -7.00
N VAL A 162 -2.44 2.04 -6.07
CA VAL A 162 -1.38 1.09 -6.41
C VAL A 162 -1.88 -0.33 -6.13
N ARG A 163 -1.52 -1.28 -7.00
CA ARG A 163 -2.04 -2.64 -6.98
C ARG A 163 -1.59 -3.42 -5.75
N GLN A 164 -2.50 -3.61 -4.79
CA GLN A 164 -2.18 -4.38 -3.61
C GLN A 164 -1.99 -5.87 -3.95
N GLY A 165 -0.77 -6.37 -3.85
CA GLY A 165 -0.39 -7.72 -4.31
C GLY A 165 0.70 -7.70 -5.39
N ASP A 166 0.99 -6.52 -5.95
CA ASP A 166 2.19 -6.28 -6.73
C ASP A 166 3.41 -6.07 -5.83
N THR A 167 4.57 -6.50 -6.29
CA THR A 167 5.81 -6.40 -5.54
C THR A 167 6.38 -4.98 -5.50
N ILE A 168 6.10 -4.17 -6.52
CA ILE A 168 6.58 -2.79 -6.62
C ILE A 168 5.65 -1.80 -5.89
N SER A 169 4.37 -2.14 -5.71
CA SER A 169 3.35 -1.23 -5.16
C SER A 169 3.63 -0.68 -3.75
N PRO A 170 4.14 -1.47 -2.79
CA PRO A 170 4.52 -0.93 -1.49
C PRO A 170 5.58 0.17 -1.59
N LYS A 171 6.56 -0.01 -2.48
CA LYS A 171 7.64 0.95 -2.67
C LYS A 171 7.12 2.25 -3.30
N LEU A 172 6.31 2.12 -4.36
CA LEU A 172 5.66 3.25 -5.02
C LEU A 172 4.76 4.08 -4.10
N PHE A 173 4.13 3.43 -3.12
CA PHE A 173 3.37 4.11 -2.09
C PHE A 173 4.28 4.93 -1.16
N SER A 174 5.42 4.37 -0.74
CA SER A 174 6.41 5.10 0.06
C SER A 174 6.92 6.34 -0.67
N GLU A 175 7.07 6.32 -1.99
CA GLU A 175 7.58 7.47 -2.75
C GLU A 175 6.67 8.71 -2.69
N CYS A 176 5.39 8.55 -2.36
CA CYS A 176 4.47 9.69 -2.19
C CYS A 176 4.58 10.37 -0.81
N TRP A 177 5.25 9.74 0.17
CA TRP A 177 5.35 10.26 1.53
C TRP A 177 6.21 11.52 1.70
N PRO A 178 7.36 11.69 1.02
CA PRO A 178 8.16 12.90 1.12
C PRO A 178 7.34 14.18 0.88
N SER A 179 6.45 14.17 -0.12
CA SER A 179 5.53 15.29 -0.39
C SER A 179 4.56 15.57 0.77
N LEU A 180 4.15 14.55 1.52
CA LEU A 180 3.28 14.70 2.69
C LEU A 180 4.06 15.21 3.92
N ILE A 181 5.30 14.75 4.11
CA ILE A 181 6.16 15.19 5.24
C ILE A 181 6.46 16.68 5.11
N VAL A 182 6.80 17.15 3.90
CA VAL A 182 7.03 18.59 3.64
C VAL A 182 5.81 19.45 3.98
N LEU A 183 4.58 18.92 3.83
CA LEU A 183 3.37 19.65 4.21
C LEU A 183 3.17 19.74 5.73
N VAL A 184 3.70 18.79 6.50
CA VAL A 184 3.65 18.77 7.97
C VAL A 184 4.74 19.67 8.57
N GLU A 185 5.90 19.77 7.90
CA GLU A 185 7.03 20.59 8.36
C GLU A 185 6.89 22.08 8.05
N ARG A 186 5.93 22.48 7.20
CA ARG A 186 5.67 23.90 6.95
C ARG A 186 5.11 24.55 8.22
N PRO A 187 5.78 25.56 8.79
CA PRO A 187 5.18 26.34 9.87
C PRO A 187 3.91 27.03 9.33
N ALA A 188 2.85 26.99 10.13
CA ALA A 188 1.61 27.71 9.87
C ALA A 188 1.82 29.23 9.89
#